data_AF-A0A060WI47-F1
#
_entry.id   AF-A0A060WI47-F1
#
_cell.length_a   1.000
_cell.length_b   1.000
_cell.length_c   1.000
_cell.angle_alpha   90.00
_cell.angle_beta   90.00
_cell.angle_gamma   90.00
#
_symmetry.space_group_name_H-M   'P 1'
#
loop_
_entity.id
_entity.type
_entity.pdbx_description
1 polymer ?
#
loop_
_entity_poly.entity_id
_entity_poly.type
_entity_poly.pdbx_seq_one_letter_code
_entity_poly.pdbx_strand_id
1 'polypeptide(L)'
;MYVITFFSRDRSSVTRLVWEQIKQIIQRITFVNPPAITPEWKRNVAQDAIESLSAAKLAKSICSQFRTRLNSSHDAFAASLRQLEEGHTGRLERTEDLWLRVRKDHAPRLARLSLESRSLRDVLLHGKPKLGRELGRGQYGVVYLCDSWGGRYPCALKSVVPPDDKHWNDLALEFHYTR
;
A
#
# COMPACT_ATOMS: atom_id res chain seq x y z
N MET A 1 -13.14 17.72 -31.54
CA MET A 1 -13.81 16.57 -30.90
C MET A 1 -15.30 16.80 -31.07
N TYR A 2 -15.92 16.20 -32.09
CA TYR A 2 -17.36 16.34 -32.31
C TYR A 2 -18.02 15.04 -31.88
N VAL A 3 -18.66 15.09 -30.72
CA VAL A 3 -19.54 14.03 -30.21
C VAL A 3 -20.84 14.13 -31.00
N ILE A 4 -21.16 13.09 -31.77
CA ILE A 4 -22.45 12.98 -32.45
C ILE A 4 -23.31 12.01 -31.64
N THR A 5 -24.27 12.55 -30.91
CA THR A 5 -25.29 11.83 -30.15
C THR A 5 -26.39 11.35 -31.12
N PHE A 6 -26.69 10.06 -31.13
CA PHE A 6 -27.81 9.52 -31.91
C PHE A 6 -29.10 9.57 -31.11
N PHE A 7 -30.02 10.48 -31.48
CA PHE A 7 -31.41 10.43 -31.02
C PHE A 7 -32.20 9.45 -31.90
N SER A 8 -32.72 8.39 -31.26
CA SER A 8 -33.48 7.33 -31.92
C SER A 8 -34.95 7.73 -32.01
N ARG A 9 -35.44 8.09 -33.19
CA ARG A 9 -36.87 8.00 -33.49
C ARG A 9 -37.08 7.76 -34.99
N ASP A 10 -37.78 6.66 -35.29
CA ASP A 10 -38.22 6.13 -36.58
C ASP A 10 -37.17 5.38 -37.44
N ARG A 11 -37.27 4.05 -37.41
CA ARG A 11 -36.28 3.08 -37.91
C ARG A 11 -36.54 2.61 -39.34
N SER A 12 -37.55 3.16 -40.03
CA SER A 12 -38.01 2.63 -41.33
C SER A 12 -37.61 3.46 -42.57
N SER A 13 -37.31 4.76 -42.40
CA SER A 13 -37.01 5.68 -43.51
C SER A 13 -35.52 5.77 -43.84
N VAL A 14 -34.66 5.85 -42.82
CA VAL A 14 -33.21 6.07 -42.99
C VAL A 14 -32.52 4.88 -43.64
N THR A 15 -32.94 3.65 -43.31
CA THR A 15 -32.37 2.43 -43.89
C THR A 15 -32.69 2.31 -45.38
N ARG A 16 -33.87 2.77 -45.82
CA ARG A 16 -34.22 2.86 -47.24
C ARG A 16 -33.38 3.89 -47.98
N LEU A 17 -33.17 5.07 -47.38
CA LEU A 17 -32.36 6.11 -47.99
C LEU A 17 -30.89 5.68 -48.16
N VAL A 18 -30.34 5.01 -47.13
CA VAL A 18 -28.98 4.44 -47.15
C VAL A 18 -28.89 3.30 -48.18
N TRP A 19 -29.91 2.45 -48.29
CA TRP A 19 -29.96 1.38 -49.28
C TRP A 19 -29.97 1.90 -50.72
N GLU A 20 -30.73 2.96 -50.99
CA GLU A 20 -30.76 3.59 -52.32
C GLU A 20 -29.44 4.30 -52.65
N GLN A 21 -28.78 4.92 -51.67
CA GLN A 21 -27.42 5.48 -51.83
C GLN A 21 -26.39 4.38 -52.13
N ILE A 22 -26.46 3.25 -51.44
CA ILE A 22 -25.58 2.09 -51.70
C ILE A 22 -25.82 1.54 -53.10
N LYS A 23 -27.07 1.41 -53.56
CA LYS A 23 -27.39 1.01 -54.94
C LYS A 23 -26.79 1.97 -55.97
N GLN A 24 -26.93 3.27 -55.76
CA GLN A 24 -26.34 4.27 -56.67
C GLN A 24 -24.82 4.19 -56.72
N ILE A 25 -24.17 3.95 -55.58
CA ILE A 25 -22.71 3.77 -55.51
C ILE A 25 -22.30 2.49 -56.24
N ILE A 26 -22.99 1.37 -56.01
CA ILE A 26 -22.71 0.09 -56.68
C ILE A 26 -22.91 0.21 -58.20
N GLN A 27 -23.99 0.86 -58.65
CA GLN A 27 -24.24 1.11 -60.07
C GLN A 27 -23.16 2.00 -60.72
N ARG A 28 -22.66 3.00 -59.99
CA ARG A 28 -21.53 3.82 -60.45
C ARG A 28 -20.23 3.01 -60.51
N ILE A 29 -19.98 2.13 -59.54
CA ILE A 29 -18.78 1.27 -59.52
C ILE A 29 -18.82 0.24 -60.65
N THR A 30 -19.99 -0.32 -60.98
CA THR A 30 -20.11 -1.30 -62.08
C THR A 30 -19.82 -0.73 -63.47
N PHE A 31 -19.85 0.60 -63.63
CA PHE A 31 -19.56 1.28 -64.91
C PHE A 31 -18.11 1.79 -65.03
N VAL A 32 -17.31 1.68 -63.97
CA VAL A 32 -15.88 1.93 -64.05
C VAL A 32 -15.22 0.58 -64.23
N ASN A 33 -14.75 0.27 -65.44
CA ASN A 33 -13.83 -0.84 -65.63
C ASN A 33 -12.73 -0.70 -64.58
N PRO A 34 -12.55 -1.66 -63.64
CA PRO A 34 -11.44 -1.59 -62.72
C PRO A 34 -10.17 -1.48 -63.57
N PRO A 35 -9.28 -0.52 -63.30
CA PRO A 35 -8.05 -0.36 -64.09
C PRO A 35 -7.41 -1.74 -64.15
N ALA A 36 -7.24 -2.27 -65.36
CA ALA A 36 -6.67 -3.58 -65.54
C ALA A 36 -5.36 -3.59 -64.76
N ILE A 37 -5.22 -4.53 -63.82
CA ILE A 37 -4.01 -4.66 -63.00
C ILE A 37 -2.92 -5.22 -63.92
N THR A 38 -2.41 -4.37 -64.80
CA THR A 38 -1.38 -4.71 -65.76
C THR A 38 -0.04 -4.83 -65.05
N PRO A 39 0.90 -5.61 -65.59
CA PRO A 39 2.27 -5.62 -65.09
C PRO A 39 2.90 -4.21 -65.09
N GLU A 40 2.49 -3.34 -66.02
CA GLU A 40 2.92 -1.94 -66.11
C GLU A 40 2.36 -1.10 -64.95
N TRP A 41 1.08 -1.25 -64.61
CA TRP A 41 0.49 -0.59 -63.44
C TRP A 41 1.21 -1.01 -62.15
N LYS A 42 1.49 -2.31 -61.98
CA LYS A 42 2.26 -2.82 -60.83
C LYS A 42 3.67 -2.22 -60.77
N ARG A 43 4.34 -2.09 -61.92
CA ARG A 43 5.66 -1.46 -62.03
C ARG A 43 5.62 0.02 -61.65
N ASN A 44 4.66 0.78 -62.17
CA ASN A 44 4.53 2.20 -61.87
C ASN A 44 4.21 2.44 -60.40
N VAL A 45 3.32 1.65 -59.81
CA VAL A 45 3.01 1.75 -58.36
C VAL A 45 4.23 1.40 -57.51
N ALA A 46 4.99 0.36 -57.88
CA ALA A 46 6.22 0.00 -57.17
C ALA A 46 7.30 1.08 -57.30
N GLN A 47 7.42 1.69 -58.48
CA GLN A 47 8.37 2.75 -58.76
C GLN A 47 8.01 4.04 -58.03
N ASP A 48 6.74 4.46 -58.08
CA ASP A 48 6.23 5.58 -57.26
C ASP A 48 6.42 5.33 -55.76
N ALA A 49 6.23 4.09 -55.30
CA ALA A 49 6.49 3.72 -53.91
C ALA A 49 7.98 3.86 -53.54
N ILE A 50 8.89 3.44 -54.42
CA ILE A 50 10.35 3.56 -54.22
C ILE A 50 10.79 5.03 -54.30
N GLU A 51 10.27 5.80 -55.25
CA GLU A 51 10.60 7.21 -55.44
C GLU A 51 9.99 8.11 -54.35
N SER A 52 8.84 7.72 -53.79
CA SER A 52 8.23 8.39 -52.62
C SER A 52 8.97 8.11 -51.30
N LEU A 53 9.86 7.11 -51.29
CA LEU A 53 10.62 6.64 -50.14
C LEU A 53 11.81 7.57 -49.88
N SER A 54 11.54 8.75 -49.34
CA SER A 54 12.61 9.67 -48.97
C SER A 54 13.22 9.29 -47.62
N ALA A 55 14.54 9.08 -47.61
CA ALA A 55 15.29 8.75 -46.40
C ALA A 55 15.04 9.78 -45.27
N ALA A 56 14.85 11.05 -45.64
CA ALA A 56 14.53 12.13 -44.71
C ALA A 56 13.13 11.99 -44.06
N LYS A 57 12.09 11.57 -44.81
CA LYS A 57 10.76 11.30 -44.24
C LYS A 57 10.79 10.07 -43.34
N LEU A 58 11.51 9.03 -43.75
CA LEU A 58 11.68 7.81 -42.96
C LEU A 58 12.40 8.11 -41.64
N ALA A 59 13.54 8.82 -41.68
CA ALA A 59 14.27 9.23 -40.49
C ALA A 59 13.42 10.06 -39.53
N LYS A 60 12.64 11.03 -40.05
CA LYS A 60 11.70 11.82 -39.24
C LYS A 60 10.63 10.94 -38.58
N SER A 61 10.05 9.99 -39.32
CA SER A 61 9.05 9.06 -38.78
C SER A 61 9.64 8.17 -37.69
N ILE A 62 10.84 7.61 -37.92
CA ILE A 62 11.55 6.77 -36.94
C ILE A 62 11.88 7.58 -35.67
N CYS A 63 12.46 8.77 -35.79
CA CYS A 63 12.75 9.63 -34.64
C CYS A 63 11.49 10.01 -33.86
N SER A 64 10.40 10.30 -34.56
CA SER A 64 9.10 10.58 -33.94
C SER A 64 8.59 9.36 -33.15
N GLN A 65 8.61 8.17 -33.76
CA GLN A 65 8.20 6.94 -33.10
C GLN A 65 9.06 6.60 -31.88
N PHE A 66 10.38 6.79 -31.96
CA PHE A 66 11.26 6.62 -30.80
C PHE A 66 10.91 7.59 -29.68
N ARG A 67 10.69 8.86 -30.00
CA ARG A 67 10.30 9.87 -29.00
C ARG A 67 8.97 9.52 -28.34
N THR A 68 7.97 9.10 -29.11
CA THR A 68 6.68 8.66 -28.57
C THR A 68 6.83 7.45 -27.65
N ARG A 69 7.58 6.42 -28.07
CA ARG A 69 7.83 5.23 -27.25
C ARG A 69 8.60 5.56 -25.98
N LEU A 70 9.61 6.42 -26.07
CA LEU A 70 10.41 6.84 -24.92
C LEU A 70 9.54 7.58 -23.90
N ASN A 71 8.73 8.55 -24.36
CA ASN A 71 7.83 9.29 -23.48
C ASN A 71 6.82 8.36 -22.82
N SER A 72 6.20 7.46 -23.58
CA SER A 72 5.25 6.48 -23.03
C SER A 72 5.91 5.56 -22.00
N SER A 73 7.14 5.11 -22.24
CA SER A 73 7.89 4.29 -21.29
C SER A 73 8.25 5.06 -20.03
N HIS A 74 8.64 6.34 -20.17
CA HIS A 74 8.93 7.21 -19.04
C HIS A 74 7.68 7.46 -18.20
N ASP A 75 6.54 7.74 -18.82
CA ASP A 75 5.28 7.96 -18.11
C ASP A 75 4.82 6.71 -17.36
N ALA A 76 4.96 5.53 -17.97
CA ALA A 76 4.66 4.25 -17.32
C ALA A 76 5.60 3.98 -16.13
N PHE A 77 6.90 4.28 -16.29
CA PHE A 77 7.88 4.14 -15.22
C PHE A 77 7.58 5.11 -14.06
N ALA A 78 7.30 6.38 -14.35
CA ALA A 78 6.94 7.37 -13.35
C ALA A 78 5.65 7.01 -12.61
N ALA A 79 4.65 6.49 -13.32
CA ALA A 79 3.42 5.98 -12.71
C ALA A 79 3.70 4.79 -11.77
N SER A 80 4.57 3.87 -12.19
CA SER A 80 4.98 2.72 -11.38
C SER A 80 5.72 3.15 -10.11
N LEU A 81 6.60 4.15 -10.21
CA LEU A 81 7.29 4.71 -9.04
C LEU A 81 6.32 5.34 -8.05
N ARG A 82 5.33 6.12 -8.52
CA ARG A 82 4.32 6.71 -7.62
C ARG A 82 3.50 5.64 -6.91
N GLN A 83 3.05 4.61 -7.63
CA GLN A 83 2.33 3.49 -7.01
C GLN A 83 3.18 2.76 -5.96
N LEU A 84 4.47 2.57 -6.24
CA LEU A 84 5.41 1.95 -5.31
C LEU A 84 5.60 2.82 -4.05
N GLU A 85 5.76 4.13 -4.23
CA GLU A 85 5.89 5.10 -3.14
C GLU A 85 4.64 5.13 -2.26
N GLU A 86 3.45 5.29 -2.85
CA GLU A 86 2.17 5.26 -2.12
C GLU A 86 1.99 3.94 -1.35
N GLY A 87 2.33 2.81 -1.99
CA GLY A 87 2.26 1.50 -1.37
C GLY A 87 3.22 1.32 -0.19
N HIS A 88 4.43 1.88 -0.27
CA HIS A 88 5.41 1.80 0.82
C HIS A 88 5.10 2.76 1.96
N THR A 89 4.72 4.00 1.66
CA THR A 89 4.37 5.00 2.68
C THR A 89 3.21 4.50 3.54
N GLY A 90 2.13 4.02 2.92
CA GLY A 90 0.98 3.48 3.67
C GLY A 90 1.31 2.21 4.47
N ARG A 91 2.28 1.39 4.01
CA ARG A 91 2.76 0.22 4.79
C ARG A 91 3.61 0.66 5.97
N LEU A 92 4.43 1.69 5.81
CA LEU A 92 5.29 2.23 6.87
C LEU A 92 4.44 2.80 8.00
N GLU A 93 3.47 3.65 7.69
CA GLU A 93 2.56 4.26 8.67
C GLU A 93 1.81 3.19 9.49
N ARG A 94 1.21 2.20 8.81
CA ARG A 94 0.53 1.08 9.50
C ARG A 94 1.46 0.28 10.40
N THR A 95 2.71 0.12 9.99
CA THR A 95 3.72 -0.60 10.76
C THR A 95 4.10 0.21 12.00
N GLU A 96 4.32 1.52 11.88
CA GLU A 96 4.56 2.41 13.02
C GLU A 96 3.39 2.42 14.00
N ASP A 97 2.14 2.47 13.52
CA ASP A 97 0.94 2.38 14.37
C ASP A 97 0.88 1.07 15.15
N LEU A 98 1.21 -0.05 14.50
CA LEU A 98 1.29 -1.36 15.15
C LEU A 98 2.38 -1.37 16.23
N TRP A 99 3.58 -0.88 15.93
CA TRP A 99 4.67 -0.77 16.90
C TRP A 99 4.31 0.13 18.09
N LEU A 100 3.61 1.23 17.83
CA LEU A 100 3.17 2.14 18.85
C LEU A 100 2.18 1.46 19.82
N ARG A 101 1.21 0.71 19.29
CA ARG A 101 0.28 -0.10 20.10
C ARG A 101 0.99 -1.17 20.92
N VAL A 102 1.96 -1.86 20.32
CA VAL A 102 2.78 -2.85 21.06
C VAL A 102 3.46 -2.18 22.25
N ARG A 103 4.08 -1.01 22.04
CA ARG A 103 4.81 -0.31 23.09
C ARG A 103 3.92 0.30 24.15
N LYS A 104 2.78 0.89 23.77
CA LYS A 104 1.92 1.65 24.69
C LYS A 104 0.85 0.81 25.39
N ASP A 105 0.37 -0.25 24.74
CA ASP A 105 -0.77 -1.01 25.24
C ASP A 105 -0.38 -2.44 25.63
N HIS A 106 0.32 -3.15 24.76
CA HIS A 106 0.58 -4.58 24.95
C HIS A 106 1.74 -4.86 25.90
N ALA A 107 2.89 -4.19 25.70
CA ALA A 107 4.07 -4.39 26.54
C ALA A 107 3.81 -4.10 28.03
N PRO A 108 3.15 -2.99 28.43
CA PRO A 108 2.88 -2.74 29.83
C PRO A 108 1.89 -3.73 30.44
N ARG A 109 0.86 -4.14 29.69
CA ARG A 109 -0.09 -5.19 30.13
C ARG A 109 0.60 -6.53 30.33
N LEU A 110 1.47 -6.94 29.42
CA LEU A 110 2.23 -8.18 29.55
C LEU A 110 3.17 -8.14 30.75
N ALA A 111 3.87 -7.01 30.93
CA ALA A 111 4.74 -6.81 32.09
C ALA A 111 3.96 -6.90 33.40
N ARG A 112 2.76 -6.30 33.46
CA ARG A 112 1.85 -6.37 34.61
C ARG A 112 1.40 -7.80 34.90
N LEU A 113 0.93 -8.53 33.89
CA LEU A 113 0.55 -9.94 34.03
C LEU A 113 1.73 -10.80 34.51
N SER A 114 2.93 -10.57 33.99
CA SER A 114 4.15 -11.25 34.43
C SER A 114 4.47 -10.95 35.90
N LEU A 115 4.35 -9.69 36.32
CA LEU A 115 4.56 -9.27 37.72
C LEU A 115 3.53 -9.92 38.65
N GLU A 116 2.25 -9.85 38.30
CA GLU A 116 1.14 -10.43 39.08
C GLU A 116 1.26 -11.96 39.17
N SER A 117 1.55 -12.63 38.05
CA SER A 117 1.77 -14.09 38.00
C SER A 117 2.93 -14.51 38.89
N ARG A 118 4.05 -13.77 38.85
CA ARG A 118 5.20 -14.04 39.73
C ARG A 118 4.86 -13.81 41.20
N SER A 119 4.20 -12.69 41.51
CA SER A 119 3.76 -12.38 42.87
C SER A 119 2.88 -13.50 43.44
N LEU A 120 1.89 -13.97 42.65
CA LEU A 120 1.02 -15.08 43.04
C LEU A 120 1.81 -16.37 43.28
N ARG A 121 2.73 -16.72 42.37
CA ARG A 121 3.59 -17.90 42.54
C ARG A 121 4.43 -17.80 43.81
N ASP A 122 5.04 -16.65 44.07
CA ASP A 122 5.92 -16.48 45.22
C ASP A 122 5.10 -16.55 46.54
N VAL A 123 3.86 -16.06 46.56
CA VAL A 123 2.92 -16.25 47.68
C VAL A 123 2.56 -17.73 47.88
N LEU A 124 2.34 -18.48 46.81
CA LEU A 124 2.03 -19.92 46.91
C LEU A 124 3.22 -20.74 47.43
N LEU A 125 4.44 -20.40 47.03
CA LEU A 125 5.65 -21.15 47.40
C LEU A 125 6.19 -20.76 48.78
N HIS A 126 6.04 -19.50 49.19
CA HIS A 126 6.72 -18.95 50.36
C HIS A 126 5.78 -18.32 51.40
N GLY A 127 4.48 -18.30 51.12
CA GLY A 127 3.51 -17.56 51.92
C GLY A 127 3.68 -16.05 51.80
N LYS A 128 2.90 -15.28 52.57
CA LYS A 128 3.08 -13.82 52.63
C LYS A 128 4.22 -13.45 53.58
N PRO A 129 5.11 -12.50 53.20
CA PRO A 129 6.15 -12.01 54.09
C PRO A 129 5.55 -11.29 55.30
N LYS A 130 6.19 -11.40 56.45
CA LYS A 130 5.78 -10.69 57.68
C LYS A 130 6.34 -9.26 57.65
N LEU A 131 5.46 -8.29 57.89
CA LEU A 131 5.81 -6.88 58.02
C LEU A 131 6.37 -6.62 59.43
N GLY A 132 7.64 -6.24 59.51
CA GLY A 132 8.27 -5.76 60.74
C GLY A 132 8.22 -4.25 60.84
N ARG A 133 9.21 -3.65 61.51
CA ARG A 133 9.30 -2.18 61.65
C ARG A 133 9.46 -1.50 60.30
N GLU A 134 8.88 -0.31 60.15
CA GLU A 134 9.15 0.56 59.00
C GLU A 134 10.63 0.99 59.01
N LEU A 135 11.28 0.91 57.85
CA LEU A 135 12.66 1.36 57.61
C LEU A 135 12.70 2.70 56.86
N GLY A 136 11.71 2.98 56.01
CA GLY A 136 11.62 4.23 55.27
C GLY A 136 10.49 4.25 54.25
N ARG A 137 10.28 5.40 53.60
CA ARG A 137 9.23 5.62 52.58
C ARG A 137 9.86 6.11 51.28
N GLY A 138 9.38 5.58 50.17
CA GLY A 138 9.69 6.06 48.82
C GLY A 138 8.44 6.61 48.15
N GLN A 139 8.60 7.06 46.90
CA GLN A 139 7.54 7.71 46.12
C GLN A 139 6.24 6.88 46.02
N TYR A 140 6.35 5.56 45.94
CA TYR A 140 5.19 4.67 45.73
C TYR A 140 4.94 3.69 46.87
N GLY A 141 5.58 3.87 48.03
CA GLY A 141 5.29 3.00 49.16
C GLY A 141 6.33 2.98 50.27
N VAL A 142 6.25 1.94 51.10
CA VAL A 142 6.94 1.87 52.39
C VAL A 142 7.82 0.62 52.43
N VAL A 143 9.03 0.79 52.93
CA VAL A 143 10.00 -0.29 53.14
C VAL A 143 9.94 -0.70 54.60
N TYR A 144 9.74 -1.99 54.84
CA TYR A 144 9.70 -2.61 56.16
C TYR A 144 10.86 -3.58 56.33
N LEU A 145 11.29 -3.74 57.57
CA LEU A 145 12.13 -4.86 57.96
C LEU A 145 11.33 -6.15 57.81
N CYS A 146 11.92 -7.17 57.21
CA CYS A 146 11.34 -8.51 57.16
C CYS A 146 12.43 -9.48 57.62
N ASP A 147 12.22 -10.14 58.77
CA ASP A 147 13.24 -11.01 59.34
C ASP A 147 13.63 -12.07 58.31
N SER A 148 12.69 -12.93 57.91
CA SER A 148 12.92 -13.90 56.84
C SER A 148 11.71 -14.09 55.93
N TRP A 149 11.97 -14.40 54.67
CA TRP A 149 10.96 -14.82 53.71
C TRP A 149 11.56 -15.70 52.60
N GLY A 150 10.90 -16.81 52.27
CA GLY A 150 11.35 -17.71 51.21
C GLY A 150 12.78 -18.23 51.40
N GLY A 151 13.22 -18.47 52.64
CA GLY A 151 14.58 -18.92 52.96
C GLY A 151 15.66 -17.83 52.91
N ARG A 152 15.29 -16.56 52.74
CA ARG A 152 16.22 -15.41 52.75
C ARG A 152 16.16 -14.69 54.09
N TYR A 153 17.32 -14.36 54.66
CA TYR A 153 17.49 -13.58 55.89
C TYR A 153 18.87 -12.89 55.87
N PRO A 154 19.00 -11.62 56.31
CA PRO A 154 17.92 -10.66 56.59
C PRO A 154 17.35 -10.10 55.29
N CYS A 155 16.09 -9.62 55.28
CA CYS A 155 15.52 -8.99 54.10
C CYS A 155 14.69 -7.73 54.39
N ALA A 156 14.41 -6.97 53.35
CA ALA A 156 13.54 -5.80 53.40
C ALA A 156 12.34 -6.04 52.47
N LEU A 157 11.16 -5.70 52.95
CA LEU A 157 9.92 -5.79 52.20
C LEU A 157 9.48 -4.39 51.78
N LYS A 158 9.41 -4.14 50.47
CA LYS A 158 8.84 -2.89 49.93
C LYS A 158 7.37 -3.13 49.58
N SER A 159 6.47 -2.55 50.36
CA SER A 159 5.06 -2.43 50.00
C SER A 159 4.92 -1.31 48.97
N VAL A 160 4.25 -1.56 47.85
CA VAL A 160 4.05 -0.58 46.78
C VAL A 160 2.55 -0.49 46.48
N VAL A 161 2.02 0.73 46.47
CA VAL A 161 0.63 1.01 46.11
C VAL A 161 0.63 2.16 45.09
N PRO A 162 0.79 1.84 43.80
CA PRO A 162 0.70 2.84 42.74
C PRO A 162 -0.70 3.50 42.72
N PRO A 163 -0.78 4.82 42.49
CA PRO A 163 -2.02 5.58 42.61
C PRO A 163 -2.98 5.38 41.43
N ASP A 164 -2.50 4.94 40.28
CA ASP A 164 -3.31 4.68 39.09
C ASP A 164 -2.68 3.59 38.21
N ASP A 165 -3.41 3.19 37.15
CA ASP A 165 -2.97 2.16 36.21
C ASP A 165 -1.70 2.53 35.44
N LYS A 166 -1.44 3.81 35.20
CA LYS A 166 -0.23 4.26 34.50
C LYS A 166 1.01 3.96 35.35
N HIS A 167 0.98 4.36 36.62
CA HIS A 167 2.08 4.09 37.54
C HIS A 167 2.25 2.58 37.81
N TRP A 168 1.16 1.81 37.82
CA TRP A 168 1.23 0.34 37.88
C TRP A 168 1.96 -0.25 36.67
N ASN A 169 1.63 0.23 35.47
CA ASN A 169 2.24 -0.22 34.22
C ASN A 169 3.73 0.16 34.15
N ASP A 170 4.09 1.37 34.57
CA ASP A 170 5.48 1.84 34.63
C ASP A 170 6.31 0.99 35.59
N LEU A 171 5.79 0.71 36.80
CA LEU A 171 6.42 -0.17 37.78
C LEU A 171 6.61 -1.60 37.23
N ALA A 172 5.58 -2.13 36.56
CA ALA A 172 5.64 -3.47 36.00
C ALA A 172 6.69 -3.57 34.88
N LEU A 173 6.79 -2.55 34.03
CA LEU A 173 7.83 -2.47 33.00
C LEU A 173 9.23 -2.36 33.62
N GLU A 174 9.42 -1.53 34.64
CA GLU A 174 10.69 -1.43 35.37
C GLU A 174 11.10 -2.81 35.90
N PHE A 175 10.19 -3.54 36.55
CA PHE A 175 10.46 -4.89 37.04
C PHE A 175 10.75 -5.89 35.91
N HIS A 176 10.08 -5.75 34.76
CA HIS A 176 10.31 -6.62 33.61
C HIS A 176 11.69 -6.43 32.99
N TYR A 177 12.18 -5.19 32.92
CA TYR A 177 13.49 -4.86 32.30
C TYR A 177 14.68 -4.93 33.26
N THR A 178 14.47 -4.82 34.57
CA THR A 178 15.55 -4.87 35.59
C THR A 178 15.89 -6.29 36.05
N ARG A 179 15.27 -7.29 35.43
CA ARG A 179 15.41 -8.70 35.75
C ARG A 179 16.35 -9.41 34.78
#